data_AF-A0A1V9XLE6-F1
#
_entry.id   AF-A0A1V9XLE6-F1
#
_cell.length_a   1.000
_cell.length_b   1.000
_cell.length_c   1.000
_cell.angle_alpha   90.00
_cell.angle_beta   90.00
_cell.angle_gamma   90.00
#
_symmetry.space_group_name_H-M   'P 1'
#
loop_
_entity.id
_entity.type
_entity.pdbx_description
1 polymer ?
#
loop_
_entity_poly.entity_id
_entity_poly.type
_entity_poly.pdbx_seq_one_letter_code
_entity_poly.pdbx_strand_id
1 'polypeptide(L)'
;VFRVRFGDGKNEQQAIPSLLRELLPVDLLKGQSGSDWKRAIVAQLARLPANMSAEDAKIAFLQHIYQWPTFGSAFFEVKQTTDTSLPDQLLVAINRHGVSLIQPSSKDILATHPFTRISNWSSGNTYFHMTIGNLVRGNKLLCETPLGYKMDDLLTSYISLMLSNMNKQRTVRGTKQ
;
A
#
# COMPACT_ATOMS: atom_id res chain seq x y z
N VAL A 1 -9.39 9.96 11.10
CA VAL A 1 -8.15 10.65 11.55
C VAL A 1 -8.44 11.77 12.54
N PHE A 2 -9.22 12.82 12.20
CA PHE A 2 -9.51 13.93 13.13
C PHE A 2 -10.07 13.46 14.49
N ARG A 3 -11.14 12.64 14.49
CA ARG A 3 -11.76 12.07 15.71
C ARG A 3 -10.77 11.34 16.62
N VAL A 4 -9.78 10.65 16.05
CA VAL A 4 -8.75 9.92 16.80
C VAL A 4 -7.87 10.86 17.61
N ARG A 5 -7.58 12.05 17.08
CA ARG A 5 -6.67 13.02 17.70
C ARG A 5 -7.36 14.00 18.64
N PHE A 6 -8.55 14.47 18.27
CA PHE A 6 -9.20 15.59 18.94
C PHE A 6 -10.57 15.24 19.56
N GLY A 7 -11.04 13.99 19.42
CA GLY A 7 -12.34 13.57 19.94
C GLY A 7 -13.49 14.39 19.36
N ASP A 8 -14.34 14.94 20.23
CA ASP A 8 -15.44 15.87 19.91
C ASP A 8 -15.04 17.35 19.98
N GLY A 9 -13.75 17.67 20.08
CA GLY A 9 -13.23 19.02 20.21
C GLY A 9 -13.75 19.98 19.13
N LYS A 10 -14.72 20.83 19.50
CA LYS A 10 -15.34 21.81 18.58
C LYS A 10 -14.42 23.00 18.29
N ASN A 11 -13.50 23.32 19.20
CA ASN A 11 -12.54 24.41 19.01
C ASN A 11 -11.50 24.03 17.96
N GLU A 12 -11.09 22.77 17.95
CA GLU A 12 -10.13 22.16 17.04
C GLU A 12 -10.69 22.08 15.61
N GLN A 13 -12.02 22.03 15.46
CA GLN A 13 -12.67 22.13 14.14
C GLN A 13 -12.40 23.48 13.48
N GLN A 14 -12.20 24.56 14.25
CA GLN A 14 -11.86 25.85 13.67
C GLN A 14 -10.47 25.84 13.03
N ALA A 15 -9.55 25.07 13.60
CA ALA A 15 -8.16 24.89 13.14
C ALA A 15 -8.00 23.88 11.99
N ILE A 16 -9.07 23.22 11.51
CA ILE A 16 -8.96 22.25 10.41
C ILE A 16 -8.17 22.77 9.20
N PRO A 17 -8.33 24.02 8.71
CA PRO A 17 -7.59 24.51 7.55
C PRO A 17 -6.06 24.47 7.72
N SER A 18 -5.53 24.68 8.92
CA SER A 18 -4.09 24.56 9.18
C SER A 18 -3.62 23.12 9.36
N LEU A 19 -4.54 22.20 9.69
CA LEU A 19 -4.28 20.78 9.92
C LEU A 19 -4.46 19.91 8.66
N LEU A 20 -4.85 20.47 7.51
CA LEU A 20 -5.24 19.68 6.33
C LEU A 20 -4.14 18.72 5.85
N ARG A 21 -2.87 19.10 5.93
CA ARG A 21 -1.72 18.25 5.56
C ARG A 21 -1.59 16.99 6.41
N GLU A 22 -2.16 17.01 7.61
CA GLU A 22 -2.15 15.87 8.55
C GLU A 22 -3.42 15.03 8.46
N LEU A 23 -4.49 15.61 7.91
CA LEU A 23 -5.81 14.97 7.80
C LEU A 23 -6.04 14.33 6.43
N LEU A 24 -5.41 14.83 5.37
CA LEU A 24 -5.63 14.45 3.99
C LEU A 24 -4.31 14.13 3.28
N PRO A 25 -4.33 13.18 2.31
CA PRO A 25 -3.23 12.99 1.38
C PRO A 25 -2.87 14.30 0.64
N VAL A 26 -1.58 14.56 0.48
CA VAL A 26 -1.05 15.82 -0.11
C VAL A 26 -1.61 16.09 -1.49
N ASP A 27 -1.78 15.06 -2.31
CA ASP A 27 -2.29 15.17 -3.68
C ASP A 27 -3.74 15.68 -3.74
N LEU A 28 -4.55 15.43 -2.71
CA LEU A 28 -5.94 15.87 -2.65
C LEU A 28 -6.09 17.33 -2.23
N LEU A 29 -5.06 17.91 -1.58
CA LEU A 29 -5.13 19.27 -1.03
C LEU A 29 -5.43 20.33 -2.09
N LYS A 30 -4.95 20.13 -3.32
CA LYS A 30 -5.17 21.06 -4.44
C LYS A 30 -6.57 20.99 -5.04
N GLY A 31 -7.38 20.00 -4.66
CA GLY A 31 -8.70 19.79 -5.24
C GLY A 31 -9.77 20.78 -4.79
N GLN A 32 -9.62 21.40 -3.61
CA GLN A 32 -10.60 22.32 -3.03
C GLN A 32 -9.93 23.37 -2.12
N SER A 33 -10.64 24.45 -1.81
CA SER A 33 -10.20 25.45 -0.85
C SER A 33 -10.13 24.89 0.58
N GLY A 34 -9.29 25.47 1.44
CA GLY A 34 -9.19 25.03 2.83
C GLY A 34 -10.52 25.16 3.61
N SER A 35 -11.33 26.16 3.27
CA SER A 35 -12.68 26.33 3.83
C SER A 35 -13.66 25.25 3.38
N ASP A 36 -13.59 24.80 2.12
CA ASP A 36 -14.47 23.75 1.62
C ASP A 36 -14.08 22.39 2.19
N TRP A 37 -12.77 22.12 2.31
CA TRP A 37 -12.29 20.96 3.05
C TRP A 37 -12.77 20.96 4.51
N LYS A 38 -12.67 22.10 5.21
CA LYS A 38 -13.20 22.23 6.58
C LYS A 38 -14.69 21.89 6.62
N ARG A 39 -15.48 22.47 5.71
CA ARG A 39 -16.94 22.22 5.65
C ARG A 39 -17.24 20.74 5.44
N ALA A 40 -16.56 20.09 4.50
CA ALA A 40 -16.73 18.67 4.20
C ALA A 40 -16.33 17.78 5.39
N ILE A 41 -15.19 18.06 6.03
CA ILE A 41 -14.70 17.29 7.19
C ILE A 41 -15.67 17.43 8.36
N VAL A 42 -16.12 18.65 8.69
CA VAL A 42 -17.08 18.88 9.79
C VAL A 42 -18.41 18.17 9.51
N ALA A 43 -18.89 18.19 8.27
CA ALA A 43 -20.09 17.46 7.88
C ALA A 43 -19.96 15.94 8.07
N GLN A 44 -18.80 15.36 7.77
CA GLN A 44 -18.54 13.93 8.02
C GLN A 44 -18.40 13.63 9.52
N LEU A 45 -17.75 14.51 10.29
CA LEU A 45 -17.64 14.36 11.74
C LEU A 45 -19.01 14.36 12.43
N ALA A 46 -19.93 15.21 11.98
CA ALA A 46 -21.30 15.27 12.51
C ALA A 46 -22.12 13.99 12.24
N ARG A 47 -21.72 13.17 11.26
CA ARG A 47 -22.35 11.88 10.96
C ARG A 47 -21.79 10.72 11.79
N LEU A 48 -20.66 10.92 12.48
CA LEU A 48 -20.08 9.90 13.34
C LEU A 48 -20.90 9.76 14.64
N PRO A 49 -20.90 8.57 15.28
CA PRO A 49 -21.55 8.39 16.57
C PRO A 49 -21.00 9.38 17.61
N ALA A 50 -21.91 10.00 18.38
CA ALA A 50 -21.60 11.05 19.34
C ALA A 50 -20.66 10.58 20.47
N ASN A 51 -20.64 9.29 20.78
CA ASN A 51 -19.80 8.66 21.80
C ASN A 51 -18.72 7.75 21.20
N MET A 52 -18.37 7.91 19.92
CA MET A 52 -17.29 7.14 19.29
C MET A 52 -15.96 7.48 19.95
N SER A 53 -15.37 6.51 20.64
CA SER A 53 -14.07 6.69 21.27
C SER A 53 -12.95 6.88 20.24
N ALA A 54 -11.81 7.40 20.66
CA ALA A 54 -10.64 7.51 19.80
C ALA A 54 -10.17 6.13 19.29
N GLU A 55 -10.33 5.08 20.09
CA GLU A 55 -9.96 3.71 19.73
C GLU A 55 -10.93 3.12 18.70
N ASP A 56 -12.24 3.29 18.89
CA ASP A 56 -13.25 2.90 17.90
C ASP A 56 -13.03 3.61 16.57
N ALA A 57 -12.65 4.90 16.61
CA ALA A 57 -12.34 5.67 15.41
C ALA A 57 -11.10 5.16 14.68
N LYS A 58 -10.08 4.64 15.38
CA LYS A 58 -8.93 3.95 14.76
C LYS A 58 -9.36 2.65 14.11
N ILE A 59 -10.13 1.83 14.84
CA ILE A 59 -10.62 0.54 14.35
C ILE A 59 -11.47 0.74 13.11
N ALA A 60 -12.43 1.67 13.14
CA ALA A 60 -13.30 1.97 12.00
C ALA A 60 -12.49 2.47 10.78
N PHE A 61 -11.47 3.30 11.01
CA PHE A 61 -10.57 3.73 9.93
C PHE A 61 -9.84 2.54 9.31
N LEU A 62 -9.24 1.67 10.14
CA LEU A 62 -8.53 0.47 9.67
C LEU A 62 -9.47 -0.48 8.93
N GLN A 63 -10.69 -0.72 9.44
CA GLN A 63 -11.69 -1.55 8.78
C GLN A 63 -12.08 -1.02 7.40
N HIS A 64 -12.17 0.30 7.25
CA HIS A 64 -12.47 0.92 5.97
C HIS A 64 -11.34 0.71 4.95
N ILE A 65 -10.09 1.00 5.33
CA ILE A 65 -8.95 0.89 4.41
C ILE A 65 -8.47 -0.56 4.21
N TYR A 66 -8.81 -1.49 5.11
CA TYR A 66 -8.44 -2.92 5.03
C TYR A 66 -8.93 -3.59 3.74
N GLN A 67 -10.03 -3.09 3.17
CA GLN A 67 -10.62 -3.59 1.94
C GLN A 67 -9.78 -3.24 0.71
N TRP A 68 -8.87 -2.27 0.82
CA TRP A 68 -8.08 -1.80 -0.31
C TRP A 68 -7.00 -2.83 -0.68
N PRO A 69 -6.74 -3.05 -1.98
CA PRO A 69 -5.70 -3.99 -2.44
C PRO A 69 -4.28 -3.59 -2.01
N THR A 70 -4.10 -2.33 -1.60
CA THR A 70 -2.83 -1.74 -1.15
C THR A 70 -2.71 -1.65 0.37
N PHE A 71 -3.69 -2.14 1.14
CA PHE A 71 -3.59 -2.16 2.59
C PHE A 71 -2.42 -3.04 3.07
N GLY A 72 -1.66 -2.54 4.05
CA GLY A 72 -0.53 -3.26 4.62
C GLY A 72 0.62 -3.48 3.62
N SER A 73 0.83 -2.52 2.71
CA SER A 73 1.94 -2.56 1.74
C SER A 73 3.14 -1.75 2.21
N ALA A 74 4.32 -2.22 1.83
CA ALA A 74 5.49 -1.36 1.70
C ALA A 74 5.51 -0.75 0.28
N PHE A 75 5.76 0.55 0.19
CA PHE A 75 5.77 1.28 -1.08
C PHE A 75 7.16 1.75 -1.45
N PHE A 76 7.52 1.64 -2.73
CA PHE A 76 8.81 2.00 -3.27
C PHE A 76 8.61 2.80 -4.56
N GLU A 77 9.08 4.04 -4.57
CA GLU A 77 9.19 4.81 -5.82
C GLU A 77 10.44 4.33 -6.57
N VAL A 78 10.25 3.93 -7.82
CA VAL A 78 11.30 3.36 -8.66
C VAL A 78 11.22 3.91 -10.09
N LYS A 79 12.32 3.82 -10.81
CA LYS A 79 12.34 4.03 -12.26
C LYS A 79 12.59 2.70 -12.97
N GLN A 80 11.64 2.21 -13.75
CA GLN A 80 11.79 0.98 -14.53
C GLN A 80 12.41 1.27 -15.91
N THR A 81 13.13 0.30 -16.48
CA THR A 81 13.86 0.47 -17.76
C THR A 81 13.65 -0.64 -18.77
N THR A 82 12.80 -1.62 -18.49
CA THR A 82 12.70 -2.86 -19.29
C THR A 82 11.38 -3.03 -20.02
N ASP A 83 10.26 -2.56 -19.46
CA ASP A 83 8.93 -2.76 -20.04
C ASP A 83 8.41 -1.45 -20.65
N THR A 84 8.45 -1.35 -21.98
CA THR A 84 8.01 -0.16 -22.71
C THR A 84 6.50 0.06 -22.67
N SER A 85 5.71 -0.91 -22.22
CA SER A 85 4.27 -0.74 -22.03
C SER A 85 3.91 -0.03 -20.73
N LEU A 86 4.88 0.07 -19.80
CA LEU A 86 4.71 0.71 -18.51
C LEU A 86 5.36 2.11 -18.50
N PRO A 87 4.86 3.05 -17.68
CA PRO A 87 5.56 4.29 -17.40
C PRO A 87 6.94 4.04 -16.80
N ASP A 88 7.90 4.91 -17.08
CA ASP A 88 9.25 4.86 -16.49
C ASP A 88 9.18 4.98 -14.96
N GLN A 89 8.38 5.91 -14.43
CA GLN A 89 8.21 6.07 -12.99
C GLN A 89 7.05 5.22 -12.48
N LEU A 90 7.35 4.34 -11.53
CA LEU A 90 6.38 3.46 -10.90
C LEU A 90 6.43 3.59 -9.39
N LEU A 91 5.27 3.41 -8.77
CA LEU A 91 5.14 3.13 -7.36
C LEU A 91 4.92 1.61 -7.18
N VAL A 92 5.91 0.92 -6.65
CA VAL A 92 5.83 -0.52 -6.38
C VAL A 92 5.27 -0.75 -4.99
N ALA A 93 4.22 -1.54 -4.86
CA ALA A 93 3.65 -1.96 -3.58
C ALA A 93 3.88 -3.46 -3.34
N ILE A 94 4.54 -3.81 -2.23
CA ILE A 94 4.75 -5.20 -1.81
C ILE A 94 3.88 -5.48 -0.59
N ASN A 95 2.98 -6.45 -0.70
CA ASN A 95 2.08 -6.85 0.39
C ASN A 95 1.68 -8.33 0.31
N ARG A 96 0.70 -8.75 1.12
CA ARG A 96 0.22 -10.15 1.17
C ARG A 96 -0.26 -10.72 -0.18
N HIS A 97 -0.65 -9.86 -1.14
CA HIS A 97 -1.13 -10.25 -2.45
C HIS A 97 0.00 -10.45 -3.47
N GLY A 98 1.21 -9.96 -3.20
CA GLY A 98 2.35 -9.99 -4.11
C GLY A 98 2.97 -8.61 -4.33
N VAL A 99 3.45 -8.39 -5.55
CA VAL A 99 4.04 -7.13 -6.01
C VAL A 99 3.10 -6.45 -6.98
N SER A 100 2.65 -5.23 -6.66
CA SER A 100 1.81 -4.41 -7.53
C SER A 100 2.58 -3.24 -8.11
N LEU A 101 2.34 -2.94 -9.38
CA LEU A 101 2.89 -1.80 -10.11
C LEU A 101 1.80 -0.74 -10.21
N ILE A 102 2.07 0.45 -9.68
CA ILE A 102 1.08 1.52 -9.55
C ILE A 102 1.57 2.76 -10.28
N GLN A 103 0.69 3.41 -11.03
CA GLN A 103 0.98 4.69 -11.66
C GLN A 103 1.00 5.80 -10.59
N PRO A 104 2.12 6.54 -10.39
CA PRO A 104 2.22 7.49 -9.29
C PRO A 104 1.22 8.64 -9.36
N SER A 105 0.82 9.07 -10.55
CA SER A 105 -0.12 10.20 -10.73
C SER A 105 -1.56 9.80 -10.48
N SER A 106 -2.09 8.83 -11.22
CA SER A 106 -3.49 8.40 -11.14
C SER A 106 -3.76 7.46 -9.96
N LYS A 107 -2.72 6.85 -9.37
CA LYS A 107 -2.79 5.79 -8.37
C LYS A 107 -3.44 4.51 -8.88
N ASP A 108 -3.57 4.35 -10.19
CA ASP A 108 -4.09 3.14 -10.82
C ASP A 108 -3.10 1.98 -10.66
N ILE A 109 -3.63 0.80 -10.33
CA ILE A 109 -2.85 -0.43 -10.28
C ILE A 109 -2.76 -1.00 -11.69
N LEU A 110 -1.59 -0.88 -12.31
CA LEU A 110 -1.33 -1.33 -13.67
C LEU A 110 -1.23 -2.86 -13.75
N ALA A 111 -0.62 -3.48 -12.75
CA ALA A 111 -0.50 -4.93 -12.64
C ALA A 111 -0.30 -5.37 -11.19
N THR A 112 -0.74 -6.59 -10.87
CA THR A 112 -0.40 -7.28 -9.62
C THR A 112 0.14 -8.67 -9.93
N HIS A 113 1.36 -8.93 -9.47
CA HIS A 113 2.09 -10.18 -9.61
C HIS A 113 2.12 -10.92 -8.27
N PRO A 114 1.28 -11.96 -8.09
CA PRO A 114 1.38 -12.87 -6.96
C PRO A 114 2.77 -13.47 -6.84
N PHE A 115 3.21 -13.75 -5.61
CA PHE A 115 4.54 -14.33 -5.39
C PHE A 115 4.74 -15.68 -6.09
N THR A 116 3.67 -16.45 -6.32
CA THR A 116 3.72 -17.71 -7.09
C THR A 116 4.12 -17.52 -8.56
N ARG A 117 4.02 -16.29 -9.09
CA ARG A 117 4.47 -15.93 -10.44
C ARG A 117 5.86 -15.30 -10.46
N ILE A 118 6.50 -15.06 -9.31
CA ILE A 118 7.85 -14.49 -9.24
C ILE A 118 8.82 -15.66 -9.16
N SER A 119 9.64 -15.84 -10.20
CA SER A 119 10.58 -16.98 -10.25
C SER A 119 11.95 -16.64 -9.72
N ASN A 120 12.38 -15.38 -9.84
CA ASN A 120 13.66 -14.92 -9.34
C ASN A 120 13.63 -13.42 -9.08
N TRP A 121 14.48 -12.96 -8.15
CA TRP A 121 14.75 -11.55 -7.92
C TRP A 121 16.20 -11.37 -7.45
N SER A 122 16.73 -10.18 -7.65
CA SER A 122 18.05 -9.79 -7.16
C SER A 122 18.07 -8.29 -6.88
N SER A 123 18.91 -7.87 -5.95
CA SER A 123 19.10 -6.46 -5.63
C SER A 123 20.58 -6.08 -5.65
N GLY A 124 20.84 -4.82 -5.92
CA GLY A 124 22.15 -4.18 -5.74
C GLY A 124 21.97 -2.81 -5.10
N ASN A 125 23.07 -2.07 -4.96
CA ASN A 125 23.05 -0.76 -4.29
C ASN A 125 22.17 0.28 -4.99
N THR A 126 21.94 0.12 -6.29
CA THR A 126 21.23 1.09 -7.14
C THR A 126 20.08 0.47 -7.93
N TYR A 127 19.79 -0.82 -7.75
CA TYR A 127 18.76 -1.49 -8.52
C TYR A 127 18.07 -2.62 -7.76
N PHE A 128 16.88 -2.93 -8.24
CA PHE A 128 16.12 -4.12 -7.92
C PHE A 128 15.66 -4.76 -9.22
N HIS A 129 15.82 -6.07 -9.36
CA HIS A 129 15.43 -6.83 -10.54
C HIS A 129 14.52 -7.98 -10.13
N MET A 130 13.46 -8.23 -10.89
CA MET A 130 12.62 -9.42 -10.73
C MET A 130 12.20 -10.02 -12.06
N THR A 131 12.02 -11.34 -12.08
CA THR A 131 11.49 -12.09 -13.22
C THR A 131 10.10 -12.63 -12.90
N ILE A 132 9.12 -12.26 -13.72
CA ILE A 132 7.72 -12.65 -13.60
C ILE A 132 7.40 -13.72 -14.64
N GLY A 133 6.97 -14.90 -14.21
CA GLY A 133 6.72 -16.06 -15.05
C GLY A 133 7.88 -17.05 -15.03
N ASN A 134 8.05 -17.82 -16.10
CA ASN A 134 9.13 -18.81 -16.20
C ASN A 134 10.43 -18.19 -16.71
N LEU A 135 11.56 -18.86 -16.51
CA LEU A 135 12.89 -18.32 -16.85
C LEU A 135 13.10 -18.07 -18.37
N VAL A 136 12.30 -18.71 -19.23
CA VAL A 136 12.46 -18.71 -20.69
C VAL A 136 11.55 -17.69 -21.40
N ARG A 137 10.36 -17.38 -20.86
CA ARG A 137 9.38 -16.43 -21.43
C ARG A 137 8.88 -15.41 -20.41
N GLY A 138 9.49 -15.34 -19.24
CA GLY A 138 9.09 -14.43 -18.17
C GLY A 138 9.44 -12.98 -18.51
N ASN A 139 8.57 -12.06 -18.09
CA ASN A 139 8.83 -10.63 -18.22
C ASN A 139 9.83 -10.22 -17.13
N LYS A 140 10.87 -9.49 -17.53
CA LYS A 140 11.90 -8.99 -16.61
C LYS A 140 11.57 -7.55 -16.26
N LEU A 141 11.49 -7.25 -14.98
CA LEU A 141 11.38 -5.88 -14.49
C LEU A 141 12.69 -5.49 -13.84
N LEU A 142 13.37 -4.49 -14.40
CA LEU A 142 14.51 -3.83 -13.78
C LEU A 142 14.09 -2.45 -13.29
N CYS A 143 14.31 -2.20 -12.01
CA CYS A 143 13.99 -0.97 -11.32
C CYS A 143 15.26 -0.33 -10.79
N GLU A 144 15.52 0.93 -11.14
CA GLU A 144 16.51 1.78 -10.48
C GLU A 144 15.95 2.25 -9.14
N THR A 145 16.64 1.92 -8.05
CA THR A 145 16.24 2.30 -6.68
C THR A 145 17.40 2.10 -5.70
N PRO A 146 17.59 3.00 -4.72
CA PRO A 146 18.54 2.78 -3.62
C PRO A 146 18.00 1.81 -2.55
N LEU A 147 16.73 1.41 -2.64
CA LEU A 147 16.03 0.60 -1.63
C LEU A 147 15.89 -0.87 -2.05
N GLY A 148 16.67 -1.32 -3.04
CA GLY A 148 16.57 -2.69 -3.56
C GLY A 148 16.72 -3.76 -2.47
N TYR A 149 17.62 -3.54 -1.50
CA TYR A 149 17.82 -4.44 -0.37
C TYR A 149 16.57 -4.62 0.52
N LYS A 150 15.75 -3.56 0.69
CA LYS A 150 14.48 -3.65 1.44
C LYS A 150 13.42 -4.42 0.66
N MET A 151 13.39 -4.23 -0.66
CA MET A 151 12.46 -4.95 -1.53
C MET A 151 12.77 -6.45 -1.54
N ASP A 152 14.07 -6.79 -1.60
CA ASP A 152 14.59 -8.14 -1.52
C ASP A 152 14.25 -8.84 -0.19
N ASP A 153 14.51 -8.17 0.94
CA ASP A 153 14.19 -8.69 2.27
C ASP A 153 12.69 -8.96 2.45
N LEU A 154 11.83 -8.04 1.99
CA LEU A 154 10.38 -8.23 2.03
C LEU A 154 9.92 -9.40 1.16
N LEU A 155 10.41 -9.49 -0.08
CA LEU A 155 10.06 -10.60 -0.98
C LEU A 155 10.48 -11.94 -0.39
N THR A 156 11.71 -12.01 0.09
CA THR A 156 12.26 -13.20 0.76
C THR A 156 11.40 -13.60 1.95
N SER A 157 11.03 -12.64 2.80
CA SER A 157 10.20 -12.88 3.99
C SER A 157 8.79 -13.36 3.64
N TYR A 158 8.11 -12.71 2.69
CA TYR A 158 6.76 -13.10 2.27
C TYR A 158 6.73 -14.47 1.59
N ILE A 159 7.69 -14.77 0.72
CA ILE A 159 7.78 -16.06 0.02
C ILE A 159 8.11 -17.17 1.01
N SER A 160 9.04 -16.94 1.94
CA SER A 160 9.38 -17.91 3.00
C SER A 160 8.17 -18.24 3.87
N LEU A 161 7.39 -17.23 4.26
CA LEU A 161 6.15 -17.41 5.01
C LEU A 161 5.10 -18.20 4.19
N MET A 162 4.94 -17.89 2.91
CA MET A 162 4.02 -18.63 2.02
C MET A 162 4.40 -20.11 1.93
N LEU A 163 5.67 -20.42 1.63
CA LEU A 163 6.16 -21.79 1.50
C LEU A 163 5.99 -22.57 2.81
N SER A 164 6.30 -21.94 3.94
CA SER A 164 6.11 -22.53 5.27
C SER A 164 4.64 -22.89 5.53
N ASN A 165 3.70 -22.01 5.15
CA ASN A 165 2.27 -22.25 5.30
C ASN A 165 1.76 -23.35 4.36
N MET A 166 2.26 -23.42 3.12
CA MET A 166 1.92 -24.47 2.16
C MET A 166 2.40 -25.86 2.64
N ASN A 167 3.61 -25.93 3.20
CA ASN A 167 4.16 -27.18 3.73
C ASN A 167 3.35 -27.69 4.95
N LYS A 168 2.93 -26.80 5.85
CA LYS A 168 2.03 -27.14 6.97
C LYS A 168 0.68 -27.68 6.49
N GLN A 169 0.12 -27.13 5.42
CA GLN A 169 -1.15 -27.63 4.87
C GLN A 169 -1.00 -29.02 4.23
N ARG A 170 0.14 -29.31 3.60
CA ARG A 170 0.44 -30.63 3.03
C ARG A 170 0.58 -31.71 4.11
N THR A 171 1.28 -31.44 5.20
CA THR A 171 1.46 -32.41 6.29
C THR A 171 0.15 -32.72 7.01
N VAL A 172 -0.75 -31.74 7.18
CA VAL A 172 -2.09 -31.94 7.76
C VAL A 172 -3.00 -32.80 6.87
N ARG A 173 -2.81 -32.76 5.54
CA ARG A 173 -3.56 -33.61 4.60
C ARG A 173 -3.00 -35.04 4.52
N GLY A 174 -1.70 -35.22 4.74
CA GLY A 174 -1.05 -36.53 4.73
C GLY A 174 -1.30 -37.40 5.97
N THR A 175 -1.76 -36.81 7.08
CA THR A 175 -2.07 -37.51 8.35
C THR A 175 -3.53 -37.97 8.47
N LYS A 176 -4.33 -37.79 7.41
CA LYS A 176 -5.74 -38.23 7.33
C LYS A 176 -5.96 -39.43 6.40
N GLN A 177 -4.94 -40.26 6.16
CA GLN A 177 -5.06 -41.55 5.47
C GLN A 177 -4.71 -42.69 6.40
#